data_AF-N0BBM2-F1
#
_entry.id   AF-N0BBM2-F1
#
_cell.length_a   1.000
_cell.length_b   1.000
_cell.length_c   1.000
_cell.angle_alpha   90.00
_cell.angle_beta   90.00
_cell.angle_gamma   90.00
#
_symmetry.space_group_name_H-M   'P 1'
#
loop_
_entity.id
_entity.type
_entity.pdbx_description
1 polymer ?
#
loop_
_entity_poly.entity_id
_entity_poly.type
_entity_poly.pdbx_seq_one_letter_code
_entity_poly.pdbx_strand_id
1 'polypeptide(L)'
;MSKKEFLRLISIISSMEVEKPLYRKDFFEIAKFAEDCGLVVNLTTNGFLVNEISKNYSKLSMFSQINISLDSISREGYTKIREYDGFENAMKLQNVLIFPPISLDYERRGRTKN
;
A
#
# COMPACT_ATOMS: atom_id res chain seq x y z
N MET A 1 -5.11 -23.05 12.71
CA MET A 1 -5.78 -22.49 11.52
C MET A 1 -6.48 -23.61 10.77
N SER A 2 -7.80 -23.60 10.76
CA SER A 2 -8.65 -24.52 10.02
C SER A 2 -8.64 -24.21 8.52
N LYS A 3 -8.97 -25.20 7.68
CA LYS A 3 -9.12 -25.02 6.21
C LYS A 3 -10.09 -23.86 5.86
N LYS A 4 -11.10 -23.62 6.69
CA LYS A 4 -12.08 -22.53 6.51
C LYS A 4 -11.47 -21.16 6.76
N GLU A 5 -10.61 -21.04 7.78
CA GLU A 5 -9.87 -19.81 8.07
C GLU A 5 -8.84 -19.51 6.98
N PHE A 6 -8.15 -20.54 6.47
CA PHE A 6 -7.21 -20.40 5.36
C PHE A 6 -7.88 -19.96 4.05
N LEU A 7 -9.06 -20.50 3.73
CA LEU A 7 -9.84 -20.07 2.57
C LEU A 7 -10.40 -18.66 2.72
N ARG A 8 -10.81 -18.27 3.94
CA ARG A 8 -11.24 -16.90 4.24
C ARG A 8 -10.08 -15.92 4.07
N LEU A 9 -8.88 -16.32 4.49
CA LEU A 9 -7.66 -15.55 4.28
C LEU A 9 -7.32 -15.39 2.79
N ILE A 10 -7.37 -16.47 2.01
CA ILE A 10 -7.14 -16.40 0.55
C ILE A 10 -8.18 -15.47 -0.10
N SER A 11 -9.45 -15.58 0.28
CA SER A 11 -10.50 -14.68 -0.22
C SER A 11 -10.23 -13.21 0.10
N ILE A 12 -9.67 -12.93 1.29
CA ILE A 12 -9.26 -11.60 1.72
C ILE A 12 -8.07 -11.11 0.87
N ILE A 13 -7.00 -11.89 0.79
CA ILE A 13 -5.78 -11.53 0.07
C ILE A 13 -6.07 -11.32 -1.43
N SER A 14 -6.85 -12.20 -2.06
CA SER A 14 -7.28 -12.04 -3.46
C SER A 14 -8.17 -10.81 -3.69
N SER A 15 -8.82 -10.28 -2.63
CA SER A 15 -9.58 -9.03 -2.70
C SER A 15 -8.72 -7.77 -2.45
N MET A 16 -7.45 -7.95 -2.04
CA MET A 16 -6.51 -6.86 -1.72
C MET A 16 -5.53 -6.53 -2.85
N GLU A 17 -5.46 -7.33 -3.94
CA GLU A 17 -4.73 -7.00 -5.19
C GLU A 17 -5.41 -5.89 -6.01
N VAL A 18 -5.98 -4.90 -5.34
CA VAL A 18 -6.64 -3.76 -5.98
C VAL A 18 -5.63 -2.63 -6.00
N GLU A 19 -5.45 -1.95 -7.15
CA GLU A 19 -4.60 -0.75 -7.32
C GLU A 19 -4.87 0.36 -6.27
N LYS A 20 -5.94 0.22 -5.49
CA LYS A 20 -6.56 1.21 -4.61
C LYS A 20 -7.19 0.54 -3.37
N PRO A 21 -6.44 -0.20 -2.53
CA PRO A 21 -7.00 -0.94 -1.39
C PRO A 21 -7.73 -0.02 -0.38
N LEU A 22 -7.21 1.19 -0.22
CA LEU A 22 -7.71 2.23 0.67
C LEU A 22 -9.08 2.83 0.26
N TYR A 23 -9.59 2.56 -0.95
CA TYR A 23 -10.94 2.97 -1.34
C TYR A 23 -12.03 2.01 -0.82
N ARG A 24 -11.65 0.84 -0.31
CA ARG A 24 -12.58 -0.12 0.28
C ARG A 24 -12.97 0.33 1.68
N LYS A 25 -14.26 0.46 1.94
CA LYS A 25 -14.80 0.96 3.22
C LYS A 25 -14.38 0.09 4.41
N ASP A 26 -14.24 -1.20 4.18
CA ASP A 26 -13.87 -2.24 5.15
C ASP A 26 -12.37 -2.61 5.08
N PHE A 27 -11.53 -1.80 4.42
CA PHE A 27 -10.09 -2.06 4.29
C PHE A 27 -9.39 -2.29 5.63
N PHE A 28 -9.58 -1.38 6.59
CA PHE A 28 -8.95 -1.48 7.91
C PHE A 28 -9.51 -2.65 8.75
N GLU A 29 -10.78 -2.99 8.59
CA GLU A 29 -11.40 -4.13 9.29
C GLU A 29 -10.79 -5.45 8.82
N ILE A 30 -10.56 -5.58 7.52
CA ILE A 30 -9.90 -6.74 6.94
C ILE A 30 -8.44 -6.85 7.38
N ALA A 31 -7.70 -5.74 7.38
CA ALA A 31 -6.32 -5.71 7.87
C ALA A 31 -6.25 -6.13 9.36
N LYS A 32 -7.16 -5.60 10.19
CA LYS A 32 -7.24 -5.98 11.61
C LYS A 32 -7.58 -7.46 11.79
N PHE A 33 -8.52 -7.98 11.01
CA PHE A 33 -8.88 -9.40 11.07
C PHE A 33 -7.70 -10.32 10.70
N ALA A 34 -6.90 -9.94 9.70
CA ALA A 34 -5.71 -10.69 9.32
C ALA A 34 -4.65 -10.66 10.43
N GLU A 35 -4.40 -9.50 11.04
CA GLU A 35 -3.52 -9.35 12.20
C GLU A 35 -4.01 -10.22 13.38
N ASP A 36 -5.32 -10.20 13.69
CA ASP A 36 -5.91 -11.03 14.76
C ASP A 36 -5.78 -12.53 14.51
N CYS A 37 -5.66 -12.95 13.24
CA CYS A 37 -5.38 -14.33 12.86
C CYS A 37 -3.88 -14.70 13.01
N GLY A 38 -3.04 -13.78 13.48
CA GLY A 38 -1.60 -13.96 13.65
C GLY A 38 -0.79 -13.79 12.36
N LEU A 39 -1.32 -13.09 11.37
CA LEU A 39 -0.66 -12.89 10.09
C LEU A 39 0.12 -11.57 10.06
N VAL A 40 1.24 -11.60 9.35
CA VAL A 40 2.00 -10.38 9.05
C VAL A 40 1.27 -9.63 7.93
N VAL A 41 0.79 -8.44 8.25
CA VAL A 41 0.05 -7.60 7.30
C VAL A 41 0.95 -6.47 6.82
N ASN A 42 1.18 -6.40 5.51
CA ASN A 42 1.91 -5.31 4.87
C ASN A 42 0.98 -4.54 3.93
N LEU A 43 1.16 -3.22 3.83
CA LEU A 43 0.41 -2.37 2.92
C LEU A 43 1.31 -1.85 1.82
N THR A 44 1.03 -2.16 0.56
CA THR A 44 1.67 -1.51 -0.59
C THR A 44 0.72 -0.50 -1.22
N THR A 45 1.15 0.74 -1.44
CA THR A 45 0.33 1.82 -2.00
C THR A 45 1.12 2.72 -2.94
N ASN A 46 0.45 3.36 -3.90
CA ASN A 46 1.04 4.36 -4.79
C ASN A 46 1.17 5.76 -4.17
N GLY A 47 0.84 5.90 -2.89
CA GLY A 47 0.95 7.15 -2.14
C GLY A 47 -0.13 8.20 -2.44
N PHE A 48 -1.08 7.91 -3.34
CA PHE A 48 -2.13 8.86 -3.73
C PHE A 48 -3.07 9.21 -2.56
N LEU A 49 -3.31 8.25 -1.66
CA LEU A 49 -4.23 8.40 -0.53
C LEU A 49 -3.53 8.73 0.79
N VAL A 50 -2.44 9.50 0.72
CA VAL A 50 -1.75 10.13 1.87
C VAL A 50 -2.70 10.64 2.93
N ASN A 51 -3.70 11.42 2.51
CA ASN A 51 -4.57 12.11 3.44
C ASN A 51 -5.43 11.13 4.24
N GLU A 52 -5.82 10.00 3.64
CA GLU A 52 -6.61 8.96 4.30
C GLU A 52 -5.75 8.11 5.24
N ILE A 53 -4.49 7.88 4.88
CA ILE A 53 -3.49 7.26 5.76
C ILE A 53 -3.26 8.13 6.99
N SER A 54 -3.00 9.43 6.79
CA SER A 54 -2.75 10.38 7.89
C SER A 54 -3.93 10.54 8.84
N LYS A 55 -5.18 10.55 8.33
CA LYS A 55 -6.39 10.60 9.17
C LYS A 55 -6.58 9.35 10.03
N ASN A 56 -6.07 8.21 9.58
CA ASN A 56 -6.22 6.92 10.24
C ASN A 56 -4.89 6.45 10.86
N TYR A 57 -4.01 7.36 11.28
CA TYR A 57 -2.66 7.04 11.76
C TYR A 57 -2.65 5.96 12.86
N SER A 58 -3.60 6.01 13.79
CA SER A 58 -3.75 5.01 14.86
C SER A 58 -4.04 3.59 14.35
N LYS A 59 -4.62 3.46 13.16
CA LYS A 59 -4.89 2.17 12.52
C LYS A 59 -3.69 1.66 11.72
N LEU A 60 -2.63 2.44 11.55
CA LEU A 60 -1.47 2.02 10.78
C LEU A 60 -0.55 1.09 11.57
N SER A 61 -0.66 1.08 12.91
CA SER A 61 0.16 0.22 13.78
C SER A 61 -0.10 -1.27 13.59
N MET A 62 -1.22 -1.67 12.99
CA MET A 62 -1.52 -3.07 12.68
C MET A 62 -0.70 -3.60 11.48
N PHE A 63 -0.15 -2.70 10.66
CA PHE A 63 0.72 -3.09 9.56
C PHE A 63 2.15 -3.25 10.08
N SER A 64 2.80 -4.34 9.69
CA SER A 64 4.21 -4.57 10.00
C SER A 64 5.13 -3.72 9.12
N GLN A 65 4.68 -3.39 7.91
CA GLN A 65 5.40 -2.55 6.96
C GLN A 65 4.45 -1.83 6.01
N ILE A 66 4.82 -0.61 5.60
CA ILE A 66 4.14 0.12 4.53
C ILE A 66 5.12 0.34 3.37
N ASN A 67 4.78 -0.15 2.18
CA ASN A 67 5.56 0.02 0.97
C ASN A 67 4.92 1.09 0.10
N ILE A 68 5.72 2.02 -0.42
CA ILE A 68 5.27 3.04 -1.36
C ILE A 68 5.84 2.71 -2.73
N SER A 69 4.98 2.39 -3.67
CA SER A 69 5.38 2.18 -5.06
C SER A 69 5.68 3.51 -5.73
N LEU A 70 6.91 3.66 -6.20
CA LEU A 70 7.41 4.85 -6.86
C LEU A 70 8.04 4.48 -8.20
N ASP A 71 7.39 4.84 -9.31
CA ASP A 71 7.83 4.40 -10.63
C ASP A 71 9.04 5.18 -11.17
N SER A 72 9.34 6.34 -10.58
CA SER A 72 10.49 7.15 -10.91
C SER A 72 10.94 7.96 -9.70
N ILE A 73 12.25 8.13 -9.54
CA ILE A 73 12.85 9.06 -8.57
C ILE A 73 12.75 10.53 -9.02
N SER A 74 12.37 10.75 -10.28
CA SER A 74 12.15 12.09 -10.84
C SER A 74 10.66 12.36 -10.99
N ARG A 75 10.22 13.57 -10.65
CA ARG A 75 8.83 14.00 -10.87
C ARG A 75 8.43 13.86 -12.34
N GLU A 76 9.32 14.23 -13.26
CA GLU A 76 9.06 14.11 -14.70
C GLU A 76 8.83 12.66 -15.12
N GLY A 77 9.71 11.74 -14.71
CA GLY A 77 9.54 10.32 -14.99
C GLY A 77 8.29 9.74 -14.34
N TYR A 78 7.97 10.17 -13.11
CA TYR A 78 6.79 9.74 -12.39
C TYR A 78 5.52 10.15 -13.14
N THR A 79 5.39 11.43 -13.47
CA THR A 79 4.25 11.98 -14.21
C THR A 79 4.12 11.36 -15.60
N LYS A 80 5.24 11.08 -16.27
CA LYS A 80 5.24 10.42 -17.58
C LYS A 80 4.77 8.97 -17.52
N ILE A 81 5.07 8.23 -16.45
CA ILE A 81 4.66 6.83 -16.30
C ILE A 81 3.21 6.74 -15.81
N ARG A 82 2.84 7.59 -14.84
CA ARG A 82 1.55 7.55 -14.16
C ARG A 82 0.46 8.35 -14.88
N GLU A 83 0.84 9.19 -15.85
CA GLU A 83 -0.03 10.14 -16.56
C GLU A 83 -0.76 11.15 -15.64
N TYR A 84 -0.29 11.30 -14.39
CA TYR A 84 -0.74 12.29 -13.43
C TYR A 84 0.39 12.71 -12.49
N ASP A 85 0.33 13.94 -11.95
CA ASP A 85 1.37 14.50 -11.07
C ASP A 85 1.06 14.27 -9.57
N GLY A 86 1.50 13.12 -9.07
CA GLY A 86 1.34 12.70 -7.66
C GLY A 86 2.64 12.63 -6.85
N PHE A 87 3.77 13.01 -7.46
CA PHE A 87 5.10 12.72 -6.95
C PHE A 87 5.33 13.26 -5.53
N GLU A 88 4.95 14.51 -5.29
CA GLU A 88 5.10 15.17 -3.97
C GLU A 88 4.31 14.46 -2.87
N ASN A 89 3.15 13.88 -3.20
CA ASN A 89 2.35 13.15 -2.21
C ASN A 89 3.02 11.83 -1.85
N ALA A 90 3.57 11.10 -2.83
CA ALA A 90 4.33 9.89 -2.58
C ALA A 90 5.57 10.17 -1.71
N MET A 91 6.30 11.26 -1.99
CA MET A 91 7.47 11.65 -1.21
C MET A 91 7.14 12.11 0.21
N LYS A 92 5.99 12.77 0.44
CA LYS A 92 5.56 13.20 1.78
C LYS A 92 5.36 12.04 2.75
N LEU A 93 4.85 10.89 2.29
CA LEU A 93 4.65 9.72 3.17
C LEU A 93 5.95 9.25 3.81
N GLN A 94 7.05 9.28 3.05
CA GLN A 94 8.36 8.85 3.53
C GLN A 94 8.78 9.62 4.80
N ASN A 95 8.36 10.88 4.92
CA ASN A 95 8.76 11.77 6.01
C ASN A 95 7.79 11.77 7.20
N VAL A 96 6.60 11.18 7.07
CA VAL A 96 5.51 11.31 8.06
C VAL A 96 5.38 10.08 8.99
N LEU A 97 5.77 8.90 8.52
CA LEU A 97 5.61 7.65 9.28
C LEU A 97 6.96 7.15 9.80
N ILE A 98 7.17 7.29 11.11
CA ILE A 98 8.34 6.73 11.81
C ILE A 98 8.10 5.25 12.18
N PHE A 99 6.82 4.86 12.31
CA PHE A 99 6.39 3.48 12.54
C PHE A 99 4.97 3.29 11.99
N PRO A 100 4.66 2.18 11.29
CA PRO A 100 5.55 1.08 10.92
C PRO A 100 6.62 1.48 9.87
N PRO A 101 7.70 0.68 9.70
CA PRO A 101 8.77 0.99 8.75
C PRO A 101 8.23 1.15 7.32
N ILE A 102 8.82 2.10 6.59
CA ILE A 102 8.47 2.39 5.20
C ILE A 102 9.59 1.91 4.27
N SER A 103 9.24 1.26 3.16
CA SER A 103 10.16 1.07 2.04
C SER A 103 9.62 1.68 0.74
N LEU A 104 10.54 2.07 -0.15
CA LEU A 104 10.22 2.48 -1.51
C LEU A 104 10.36 1.26 -2.43
N ASP A 105 9.30 0.95 -3.17
CA ASP A 105 9.33 -0.09 -4.18
C ASP A 105 9.46 0.55 -5.57
N TYR A 106 10.59 0.31 -6.23
CA TYR A 106 10.95 0.94 -7.49
C TYR A 106 10.75 -0.02 -8.66
N GLU A 107 9.63 0.09 -9.36
CA GLU A 107 9.42 -0.65 -10.60
C GLU A 107 10.11 0.05 -11.78
N ARG A 108 11.23 -0.52 -12.25
CA ARG A 108 11.76 -0.18 -13.59
C ARG A 108 10.84 -0.76 -14.67
N ARG A 109 9.80 -0.03 -15.06
CA ARG A 109 9.07 -0.34 -16.30
C ARG A 109 9.90 0.08 -17.50
N GLY A 110 10.84 -0.79 -17.88
CA GLY A 110 11.50 -0.70 -19.18
C GLY A 110 10.47 -0.99 -20.27
N ARG A 111 10.12 0.02 -21.07
CA ARG A 111 9.50 -0.25 -22.38
C ARG A 111 10.53 -1.03 -23.20
N THR A 112 10.38 -2.35 -23.30
CA THR A 112 10.85 -3.06 -24.47
C THR A 112 10.05 -2.52 -25.66
N LYS A 113 10.60 -1.50 -26.32
CA LYS A 113 10.18 -1.11 -27.66
C LYS A 113 10.65 -2.22 -28.61
N ASN A 114 9.73 -3.01 -29.13
CA ASN A 114 9.86 -3.65 -30.44
C ASN A 114 8.93 -2.93 -31.40
#